data_AF-A0A6L9Z025-F1
#
_entry.id   AF-A0A6L9Z025-F1
#
_cell.length_a   1.000
_cell.length_b   1.000
_cell.length_c   1.000
_cell.angle_alpha   90.00
_cell.angle_beta   90.00
_cell.angle_gamma   90.00
#
_symmetry.space_group_name_H-M   'P 1'
#
loop_
_entity.id
_entity.type
_entity.pdbx_description
1 polymer ?
#
loop_
_entity_poly.entity_id
_entity_poly.type
_entity_poly.pdbx_seq_one_letter_code
_entity_poly.pdbx_strand_id
1 'polypeptide(L)'
;IKASTIRDLEMFQGYLWLCALEGNMTSIEQELLPLCLLVFPSVDVSWKLAEKMLQLLVDEIKARVESDQMYLLLPYIQGLLELFSDLDQKAL
;
A
#
# COMPACT_ATOMS: atom_id res chain seq x y z
N ILE A 1 5.31 17.18 7.71
CA ILE A 1 5.56 15.73 7.91
C ILE A 1 4.24 15.00 8.19
N LYS A 2 3.58 15.15 9.36
CA LYS A 2 2.31 14.43 9.67
C LYS A 2 1.23 14.46 8.59
N ALA A 3 0.90 15.62 8.04
CA ALA A 3 -0.15 15.73 7.03
C ALA A 3 0.20 15.08 5.68
N SER A 4 1.49 15.02 5.32
CA SER A 4 1.93 14.36 4.08
C SER A 4 1.82 12.84 4.22
N THR A 5 2.29 12.31 5.35
CA THR A 5 2.24 10.89 5.66
C THR A 5 0.82 10.33 5.70
N ILE A 6 -0.14 11.08 6.26
CA ILE A 6 -1.55 10.67 6.27
C ILE A 6 -2.10 10.61 4.84
N ARG A 7 -1.79 11.60 4.00
CA ARG A 7 -2.21 11.60 2.60
C ARG A 7 -1.65 10.41 1.83
N ASP A 8 -0.39 10.05 2.07
CA ASP A 8 0.21 8.88 1.43
C ASP A 8 -0.54 7.61 1.86
N LEU A 9 -0.84 7.43 3.15
CA LEU A 9 -1.63 6.31 3.66
C LEU A 9 -3.05 6.26 3.07
N GLU A 10 -3.73 7.40 2.97
CA GLU A 10 -5.05 7.50 2.32
C GLU A 10 -4.98 7.12 0.84
N MET A 11 -3.89 7.47 0.15
CA MET A 11 -3.64 7.06 -1.24
C MET A 11 -3.48 5.54 -1.34
N PHE A 12 -2.64 4.90 -0.50
CA PHE A 12 -2.51 3.44 -0.46
C PHE A 12 -3.85 2.75 -0.21
N GLN A 13 -4.64 3.27 0.73
CA GLN A 13 -5.97 2.75 1.04
C GLN A 13 -6.93 2.90 -0.15
N GLY A 14 -6.94 4.06 -0.83
CA GLY A 14 -7.77 4.31 -2.00
C GLY A 14 -7.47 3.35 -3.15
N TYR A 15 -6.18 3.10 -3.42
CA TYR A 15 -5.75 2.14 -4.43
C TYR A 15 -6.14 0.69 -4.06
N LEU A 16 -6.02 0.31 -2.78
CA LEU A 16 -6.48 -0.99 -2.31
C LEU A 16 -7.98 -1.19 -2.56
N TRP A 17 -8.80 -0.17 -2.29
CA TRP A 17 -10.24 -0.18 -2.57
C TRP A 17 -10.55 -0.25 -4.05
N LEU A 18 -9.80 0.47 -4.87
CA LEU A 18 -9.97 0.42 -6.32
C LEU A 18 -9.70 -1.00 -6.84
N CYS A 19 -8.60 -1.63 -6.43
CA CYS A 19 -8.31 -3.02 -6.78
C CYS A 19 -9.41 -4.00 -6.33
N ALA A 20 -9.95 -3.81 -5.12
CA ALA A 20 -11.04 -4.62 -4.62
C ALA A 20 -12.33 -4.48 -5.44
N LEU A 21 -12.65 -3.26 -5.89
CA LEU A 21 -13.80 -2.97 -6.74
C LEU A 21 -13.62 -3.46 -8.19
N GLU A 22 -12.39 -3.36 -8.72
CA GLU A 22 -12.04 -3.78 -10.08
C GLU A 22 -11.78 -5.29 -10.20
N GLY A 23 -11.59 -5.99 -9.08
CA GLY A 23 -11.36 -7.44 -9.07
C GLY A 23 -9.93 -7.85 -9.42
N ASN A 24 -8.96 -6.92 -9.42
CA ASN A 24 -7.58 -7.18 -9.87
C ASN A 24 -6.58 -6.16 -9.27
N MET A 25 -5.28 -6.43 -9.40
CA MET A 25 -4.19 -5.60 -8.83
C MET A 25 -3.69 -4.47 -9.75
N THR A 26 -4.27 -4.28 -10.93
CA THR A 26 -3.71 -3.43 -12.00
C THR A 26 -3.46 -2.01 -11.52
N SER A 27 -4.40 -1.40 -10.80
CA SER A 27 -4.26 -0.01 -10.35
C SER A 27 -3.11 0.15 -9.33
N ILE A 28 -2.83 -0.84 -8.48
CA ILE A 28 -1.63 -0.82 -7.62
C ILE A 28 -0.36 -1.05 -8.44
N GLU A 29 -0.34 -2.05 -9.31
CA GLU A 29 0.85 -2.48 -10.05
C GLU A 29 1.31 -1.46 -11.10
N GLN A 30 0.37 -0.85 -11.81
CA GLN A 30 0.65 0.00 -12.97
C GLN A 30 0.62 1.50 -12.64
N GLU A 31 0.07 1.89 -11.49
CA GLU A 31 0.00 3.31 -11.10
C GLU A 31 0.69 3.59 -9.77
N LEU A 32 0.21 2.99 -8.67
CA LEU A 32 0.72 3.30 -7.33
C LEU A 32 2.20 2.94 -7.18
N LEU A 33 2.59 1.72 -7.55
CA LEU A 33 3.97 1.27 -7.42
C LEU A 33 4.94 2.13 -8.25
N PRO A 34 4.70 2.39 -9.56
CA PRO A 34 5.53 3.31 -10.34
C PRO A 34 5.61 4.71 -9.74
N LEU A 35 4.51 5.24 -9.20
CA LEU A 35 4.49 6.55 -8.56
C LEU A 35 5.37 6.58 -7.30
N CYS A 36 5.29 5.56 -6.45
CA CYS A 36 6.16 5.42 -5.28
C CYS A 36 7.64 5.31 -5.69
N LEU A 37 7.97 4.50 -6.69
CA LEU A 37 9.34 4.32 -7.19
C LEU A 37 9.93 5.63 -7.73
N LEU A 38 9.12 6.47 -8.36
CA LEU A 38 9.56 7.77 -8.88
C LEU A 38 9.72 8.82 -7.78
N VAL A 39 8.78 8.88 -6.83
CA VAL A 39 8.68 10.00 -5.88
C VAL A 39 9.50 9.75 -4.62
N PHE A 40 9.46 8.55 -4.01
CA PHE A 40 10.05 8.32 -2.69
C PHE A 40 11.57 8.58 -2.63
N PRO A 41 12.38 8.22 -3.65
CA PRO A 41 13.79 8.57 -3.67
C PRO A 41 14.04 10.08 -3.70
N SER A 42 13.15 10.86 -4.32
CA SER A 42 13.29 12.32 -4.46
C SER A 42 12.97 13.08 -3.17
N VAL A 43 12.26 12.45 -2.23
CA VAL A 43 11.82 13.06 -0.96
C VAL A 43 12.48 12.44 0.27
N ASP A 44 13.56 11.66 0.09
CA ASP A 44 14.34 11.00 1.15
C ASP A 44 13.51 10.12 2.10
N VAL A 45 12.47 9.48 1.56
CA VAL A 45 11.66 8.51 2.29
C VAL A 45 12.28 7.12 2.12
N SER A 46 12.80 6.55 3.21
CA SER A 46 13.30 5.18 3.20
C SER A 46 12.16 4.18 2.95
N TRP A 47 12.39 3.14 2.14
CA TRP A 47 11.37 2.10 1.90
C TRP A 47 10.97 1.36 3.18
N LYS A 48 11.90 1.18 4.12
CA LYS A 48 11.60 0.69 5.48
C LYS A 48 10.52 1.50 6.21
N LEU A 49 10.44 2.82 5.97
CA LEU A 49 9.36 3.64 6.52
C LEU A 49 8.05 3.35 5.80
N ALA A 50 8.06 3.24 4.47
CA ALA A 50 6.89 2.86 3.67
C ALA A 50 6.31 1.50 4.08
N GLU A 51 7.16 0.47 4.24
CA GLU A 51 6.77 -0.85 4.73
C GLU A 51 6.08 -0.79 6.10
N LYS A 52 6.66 -0.03 7.05
CA LYS A 52 6.05 0.16 8.38
C LYS A 52 4.70 0.87 8.31
N MET A 53 4.58 1.90 7.48
CA MET A 53 3.34 2.63 7.28
C MET A 53 2.27 1.72 6.68
N LEU A 54 2.65 0.90 5.70
CA LEU A 54 1.76 -0.07 5.08
C LEU A 54 1.29 -1.14 6.06
N GLN A 55 2.17 -1.64 6.92
CA GLN A 55 1.78 -2.58 7.98
C GLN A 55 0.75 -1.97 8.94
N LEU A 56 0.96 -0.71 9.36
CA LEU A 56 -0.01 0.00 10.22
C LEU A 56 -1.37 0.18 9.54
N LEU A 57 -1.38 0.48 8.24
CA LEU A 57 -2.61 0.56 7.45
C LEU A 57 -3.34 -0.78 7.43
N VAL A 58 -2.63 -1.87 7.17
CA VAL A 58 -3.19 -3.22 7.14
C VAL A 58 -3.76 -3.62 8.50
N ASP A 59 -3.07 -3.29 9.59
CA ASP A 59 -3.53 -3.57 10.95
C ASP A 59 -4.81 -2.78 11.27
N GLU A 60 -4.89 -1.51 10.86
CA GLU A 60 -6.11 -0.70 11.03
C GLU A 60 -7.28 -1.23 10.20
N ILE A 61 -7.03 -1.63 8.94
CA ILE A 61 -8.06 -2.26 8.10
C ILE A 61 -8.58 -3.54 8.77
N LYS A 62 -7.67 -4.38 9.28
CA LYS A 62 -8.04 -5.62 10.00
C LYS A 62 -8.83 -5.37 11.28
N ALA A 63 -8.56 -4.26 11.97
CA ALA A 63 -9.29 -3.89 13.18
C ALA A 63 -10.69 -3.32 12.90
N ARG A 64 -10.92 -2.77 11.69
CA ARG A 64 -12.15 -2.03 11.35
C ARG A 64 -13.12 -2.81 10.46
N VAL A 65 -12.61 -3.66 9.58
CA VAL A 65 -13.43 -4.44 8.66
C VAL A 65 -13.98 -5.65 9.40
N GLU A 66 -15.27 -5.90 9.23
CA GLU A 66 -15.94 -7.05 9.81
C GLU A 66 -15.28 -8.35 9.33
N SER A 67 -15.12 -9.32 10.23
CA SER A 67 -14.34 -10.53 9.96
C SER A 67 -14.89 -11.36 8.80
N ASP A 68 -16.19 -11.28 8.56
CA ASP A 68 -16.90 -11.93 7.46
C ASP A 68 -16.70 -11.22 6.12
N GLN A 69 -16.27 -9.96 6.08
CA GLN A 69 -15.98 -9.22 4.84
C GLN A 69 -14.48 -9.21 4.51
N MET A 70 -13.62 -9.51 5.50
CA MET A 70 -12.16 -9.49 5.36
C MET A 70 -11.66 -10.37 4.20
N TYR A 71 -12.32 -11.50 3.92
CA TYR A 71 -11.92 -12.40 2.83
C TYR A 71 -11.95 -11.73 1.46
N LEU A 72 -12.80 -10.71 1.26
CA LEU A 72 -12.88 -9.94 0.02
C LEU A 72 -11.62 -9.09 -0.18
N LEU A 73 -10.95 -8.69 0.90
CA LEU A 73 -9.80 -7.78 0.86
C LEU A 73 -8.46 -8.51 0.94
N LEU A 74 -8.44 -9.73 1.49
CA LEU A 74 -7.21 -10.50 1.72
C LEU A 74 -6.30 -10.62 0.49
N PRO A 75 -6.80 -10.95 -0.72
CA PRO A 75 -5.94 -11.07 -1.89
C PRO A 75 -5.20 -9.78 -2.23
N TYR A 76 -5.89 -8.64 -2.10
CA TYR A 76 -5.33 -7.33 -2.42
C TYR A 76 -4.38 -6.83 -1.33
N ILE A 77 -4.69 -7.12 -0.06
CA ILE A 77 -3.79 -6.83 1.07
C ILE A 77 -2.47 -7.62 0.92
N GLN A 78 -2.56 -8.90 0.57
CA GLN A 78 -1.38 -9.74 0.36
C GLN A 78 -0.57 -9.26 -0.83
N GLY A 79 -1.20 -9.02 -1.98
CA GLY A 79 -0.52 -8.50 -3.16
C GLY A 79 0.15 -7.15 -2.90
N LEU A 80 -0.52 -6.23 -2.18
CA LEU A 80 0.06 -4.95 -1.80
C LEU A 80 1.29 -5.11 -0.89
N LEU A 81 1.24 -6.00 0.11
CA LEU A 81 2.40 -6.27 0.97
C LEU A 81 3.55 -6.92 0.21
N GLU A 82 3.29 -7.85 -0.70
CA GLU A 82 4.30 -8.53 -1.52
C GLU A 82 5.00 -7.59 -2.52
N LEU A 83 4.23 -6.69 -3.15
CA LEU A 83 4.79 -5.69 -4.06
C LEU A 83 5.73 -4.73 -3.35
N PHE A 84 5.37 -4.35 -2.12
CA PHE A 84 6.15 -3.42 -1.31
C PHE A 84 7.16 -4.08 -0.38
N SER A 85 7.26 -5.41 -0.35
CA SER A 85 8.29 -6.12 0.40
C SER A 85 9.63 -6.02 -0.33
N ASP A 86 10.68 -5.76 0.45
CA ASP A 86 12.07 -5.84 0.00
C ASP A 86 12.37 -4.88 -1.16
N LEU A 87 11.65 -3.76 -1.27
CA LEU A 87 11.88 -2.75 -2.31
C LEU A 87 13.27 -2.09 -2.18
N ASP A 88 13.82 -2.02 -0.96
CA ASP A 88 15.21 -1.62 -0.73
C ASP A 88 16.22 -2.55 -1.46
N GLN A 89 15.86 -3.81 -1.73
CA GLN A 89 16.70 -4.77 -2.46
C GLN A 89 16.41 -4.79 -3.97
N LYS A 90 15.19 -4.42 -4.38
CA LYS A 90 14.74 -4.39 -5.78
C LYS A 90 15.10 -3.10 -6.52
N ALA A 91 15.49 -2.04 -5.81
CA ALA A 91 15.89 -0.75 -6.38
C ALA A 91 17.39 -0.64 -6.72
N LEU A 92 18.11 -1.77 -6.81
CA LEU A 92 19.53 -1.89 -7.19
C LEU A 92 19.69 -2.43 -8.63
#